data_AF-A0A0S1AZL2-F1
#
_entry.id   AF-A0A0S1AZL2-F1
#
_cell.length_a   1.000
_cell.length_b   1.000
_cell.length_c   1.000
_cell.angle_alpha   90.00
_cell.angle_beta   90.00
_cell.angle_gamma   90.00
#
_symmetry.space_group_name_H-M   'P 1'
#
loop_
_entity.id
_entity.type
_entity.pdbx_description
1 polymer ?
#
loop_
_entity_poly.entity_id
_entity_poly.type
_entity_poly.pdbx_seq_one_letter_code
_entity_poly.pdbx_strand_id
1 'polypeptide(L)'
;MSVDLPHAAIGIAVAGFELFGVGVITLGSLLACGRFAFLHTKVGMTARYHALRQELGGTIVLGLEFLVAADIIRTVTIDPSLQGVAILALIVLIRTFLSVALQIEIERGWSWRRRRPAAPDHPDDPG
;
A
#
# COMPACT_ATOMS: atom_id res chain seq x y z
N MET A 1 -2.39 14.43 -39.85
CA MET A 1 -2.20 13.07 -39.27
C MET A 1 -1.06 13.00 -38.23
N SER A 2 -0.52 14.13 -37.75
CA SER A 2 0.57 14.16 -36.75
C SER A 2 0.10 14.39 -35.30
N VAL A 3 -1.20 14.64 -35.09
CA VAL A 3 -1.76 15.03 -33.78
C VAL A 3 -2.29 13.82 -33.00
N ASP A 4 -2.46 12.66 -33.63
CA ASP A 4 -3.03 11.46 -33.00
C ASP A 4 -1.99 10.61 -32.24
N LEU A 5 -0.72 10.61 -32.69
CA LEU A 5 0.39 9.88 -32.05
C LEU A 5 0.65 10.25 -30.57
N PRO A 6 0.70 11.54 -30.18
CA PRO A 6 0.99 11.89 -28.79
C PRO A 6 -0.12 11.42 -27.84
N HIS A 7 -1.39 11.59 -28.21
CA HIS A 7 -2.53 11.17 -27.39
C HIS A 7 -2.57 9.64 -27.21
N ALA A 8 -2.30 8.88 -28.28
CA ALA A 8 -2.21 7.43 -28.21
C ALA A 8 -1.05 6.95 -27.32
N ALA A 9 0.13 7.57 -27.45
CA ALA A 9 1.29 7.22 -26.63
C ALA A 9 1.06 7.48 -25.14
N ILE A 10 0.41 8.59 -24.80
CA ILE A 10 0.02 8.93 -23.43
C ILE A 10 -0.97 7.89 -22.89
N GLY A 11 -1.99 7.52 -23.66
CA GLY A 11 -2.95 6.49 -23.26
C GLY A 11 -2.29 5.14 -22.98
N ILE A 12 -1.33 4.73 -23.81
CA ILE A 12 -0.55 3.50 -23.60
C ILE A 12 0.30 3.60 -22.33
N ALA A 13 0.96 4.73 -22.08
CA ALA A 13 1.75 4.94 -20.88
C ALA A 13 0.89 4.85 -19.62
N VAL A 14 -0.25 5.55 -19.59
CA VAL A 14 -1.21 5.52 -18.48
C VAL A 14 -1.69 4.10 -18.22
N ALA A 15 -2.15 3.40 -19.26
CA ALA A 15 -2.59 2.01 -19.13
C ALA A 15 -1.47 1.09 -18.62
N GLY A 16 -0.22 1.32 -19.04
CA GLY A 16 0.94 0.59 -18.54
C GLY A 16 1.17 0.78 -17.05
N PHE A 17 1.14 2.02 -16.56
CA PHE A 17 1.26 2.32 -15.13
C PHE A 17 0.07 1.76 -14.32
N GLU A 18 -1.14 1.83 -14.85
CA GLU A 18 -2.34 1.25 -14.22
C GLU A 18 -2.22 -0.26 -14.08
N LEU A 19 -1.91 -0.94 -15.18
CA LEU A 19 -1.81 -2.39 -15.20
C LEU A 19 -0.67 -2.88 -14.30
N PHE A 20 0.44 -2.15 -14.27
CA PHE A 20 1.58 -2.47 -13.41
C PHE A 20 1.24 -2.26 -11.93
N GLY A 21 0.66 -1.11 -11.58
CA GLY A 21 0.25 -0.81 -10.20
C GLY A 21 -0.78 -1.82 -9.68
N VAL A 22 -1.83 -2.11 -10.45
CA VAL A 22 -2.81 -3.16 -10.13
C VAL A 22 -2.12 -4.52 -10.02
N GLY A 23 -1.24 -4.86 -10.96
CA GLY A 23 -0.51 -6.12 -10.97
C GLY A 23 0.34 -6.33 -9.71
N VAL A 24 1.05 -5.30 -9.26
CA VAL A 24 1.84 -5.32 -8.02
C VAL A 24 0.94 -5.55 -6.80
N ILE A 25 -0.18 -4.82 -6.69
CA ILE A 25 -1.12 -4.98 -5.58
C ILE A 25 -1.70 -6.40 -5.58
N THR A 26 -2.20 -6.85 -6.73
CA THR A 26 -2.85 -8.14 -6.87
C THR A 26 -1.87 -9.28 -6.60
N LEU A 27 -0.73 -9.32 -7.28
CA LEU A 27 0.25 -10.39 -7.11
C LEU A 27 0.84 -10.40 -5.71
N GLY A 28 1.22 -9.22 -5.20
CA GLY A 28 1.74 -9.08 -3.84
C GLY A 28 0.74 -9.54 -2.78
N SER A 29 -0.54 -9.17 -2.94
CA SER A 29 -1.60 -9.61 -2.04
C SER A 29 -1.87 -11.11 -2.11
N LEU A 30 -1.91 -11.68 -3.32
CA LEU A 30 -2.06 -13.13 -3.50
C LEU A 30 -0.90 -13.91 -2.87
N LEU A 31 0.33 -13.45 -3.05
CA LEU A 31 1.51 -14.09 -2.46
C LEU A 31 1.49 -14.01 -0.94
N ALA A 32 1.14 -12.85 -0.36
CA ALA A 32 1.03 -12.68 1.08
C ALA A 32 -0.07 -13.59 1.68
N CYS A 33 -1.24 -13.62 1.06
CA CYS A 33 -2.35 -14.49 1.46
C CYS A 33 -2.00 -15.98 1.30
N GLY A 34 -1.35 -16.35 0.20
CA GLY A 34 -0.89 -17.71 -0.04
C GLY A 34 0.13 -18.14 1.01
N ARG A 35 1.13 -17.32 1.31
CA ARG A 35 2.09 -17.61 2.38
C ARG A 35 1.38 -17.75 3.73
N PHE A 36 0.43 -16.88 4.04
CA PHE A 36 -0.35 -16.98 5.28
C PHE A 36 -1.15 -18.29 5.36
N ALA A 37 -1.76 -18.75 4.27
CA ALA A 37 -2.54 -19.98 4.23
C ALA A 37 -1.68 -21.25 4.24
N PHE A 38 -0.60 -21.28 3.45
CA PHE A 38 0.19 -22.48 3.20
C PHE A 38 1.39 -22.67 4.14
N LEU A 39 1.97 -21.60 4.71
CA LEU A 39 3.05 -21.78 5.70
C LEU A 39 2.48 -22.08 7.08
N HIS A 40 2.50 -23.37 7.45
CA HIS A 40 2.41 -23.81 8.84
C HIS A 40 3.70 -23.45 9.59
N THR A 41 3.81 -22.20 10.02
CA THR A 41 4.86 -21.79 10.95
C THR A 41 4.47 -22.12 12.39
N LYS A 42 5.43 -22.50 13.24
CA LYS A 42 5.25 -22.66 14.70
C LYS A 42 4.97 -21.34 15.44
N VAL A 43 4.78 -20.27 14.69
CA VAL A 43 4.58 -18.91 15.17
C VAL A 43 3.09 -18.72 15.47
N GLY A 44 2.77 -18.14 16.63
CA GLY A 44 1.39 -17.93 17.06
C GLY A 44 0.56 -17.11 16.06
N MET A 45 -0.76 -17.33 16.04
CA MET A 45 -1.72 -16.74 15.09
C MET A 45 -1.57 -15.22 14.96
N THR A 46 -1.37 -14.52 16.08
CA THR A 46 -1.19 -13.06 16.12
C THR A 46 0.02 -12.61 15.30
N ALA A 47 1.16 -13.29 15.41
CA ALA A 47 2.37 -12.91 14.69
C ALA A 47 2.27 -13.25 13.18
N ARG A 48 1.55 -14.31 12.80
CA ARG A 48 1.22 -14.60 11.39
C ARG A 48 0.33 -13.52 10.78
N TYR A 49 -0.69 -13.05 11.52
CA TYR A 49 -1.56 -11.97 11.07
C TYR A 49 -0.80 -10.65 10.89
N HIS A 50 0.11 -10.32 11.80
CA HIS A 50 0.96 -9.13 11.66
C HIS A 50 1.87 -9.21 10.42
N ALA A 51 2.49 -10.37 10.16
CA ALA A 51 3.31 -10.57 8.97
C ALA A 51 2.48 -10.39 7.68
N LEU A 52 1.27 -10.97 7.63
CA LEU A 52 0.33 -10.77 6.52
C LEU A 52 0.01 -9.28 6.33
N ARG A 53 -0.35 -8.56 7.40
CA ARG A 53 -0.70 -7.14 7.33
C ARG A 53 0.47 -6.27 6.86
N GLN A 54 1.70 -6.61 7.26
CA GLN A 54 2.91 -5.89 6.85
C GLN A 54 3.23 -6.12 5.37
N GLU A 55 3.15 -7.37 4.88
CA GLU A 55 3.34 -7.69 3.46
C GLU A 55 2.24 -7.05 2.58
N LEU A 56 0.98 -7.13 3.01
CA LEU A 56 -0.13 -6.47 2.32
C LEU A 56 0.04 -4.95 2.27
N GLY A 57 0.37 -4.32 3.40
CA GLY A 57 0.61 -2.87 3.46
C GLY A 57 1.72 -2.43 2.50
N GLY A 58 2.85 -3.16 2.46
CA GLY A 58 3.95 -2.85 1.57
C GLY A 58 3.60 -2.95 0.09
N THR A 59 2.90 -4.02 -0.31
CA THR A 59 2.49 -4.22 -1.71
C THR A 59 1.44 -3.22 -2.17
N ILE A 60 0.52 -2.83 -1.28
CA ILE A 60 -0.48 -1.79 -1.54
C ILE A 60 0.20 -0.43 -1.73
N VAL A 61 1.11 -0.03 -0.83
CA VAL A 61 1.81 1.26 -0.93
C VAL A 61 2.59 1.35 -2.24
N LEU A 62 3.36 0.31 -2.57
CA LEU A 62 4.14 0.28 -3.81
C LEU A 62 3.25 0.38 -5.05
N GLY A 63 2.18 -0.42 -5.13
CA GLY A 63 1.27 -0.35 -6.27
C GLY A 63 0.54 1.00 -6.36
N LEU A 64 0.24 1.62 -5.22
CA LEU A 64 -0.29 2.97 -5.19
C LEU A 64 0.74 3.99 -5.71
N GLU A 65 2.04 3.84 -5.56
CA GLU A 65 2.98 4.81 -6.19
C GLU A 65 2.83 4.84 -7.72
N PHE A 66 2.69 3.68 -8.37
CA PHE A 66 2.48 3.59 -9.82
C PHE A 66 1.11 4.10 -10.26
N LEU A 67 0.07 3.80 -9.50
CA LEU A 67 -1.27 4.32 -9.77
C LEU A 67 -1.35 5.85 -9.60
N VAL A 68 -0.49 6.48 -8.78
CA VAL A 68 -0.42 7.97 -8.69
C VAL A 68 0.15 8.51 -9.99
N ALA A 69 1.23 7.90 -10.48
CA ALA A 69 1.89 8.34 -11.71
C ALA A 69 0.90 8.30 -12.90
N ALA A 70 0.10 7.24 -13.02
CA ALA A 70 -0.95 7.13 -14.03
C ALA A 70 -1.97 8.30 -13.96
N ASP A 71 -2.49 8.59 -12.77
CA ASP A 71 -3.49 9.65 -12.54
C ASP A 71 -2.94 11.04 -12.89
N ILE A 72 -1.69 11.33 -12.51
CA ILE A 72 -1.00 12.60 -12.83
C ILE A 72 -0.85 12.74 -14.34
N ILE A 73 -0.36 11.71 -15.03
CA ILE A 73 -0.14 11.75 -16.48
C ILE A 73 -1.47 11.98 -17.20
N ARG A 74 -2.51 11.22 -16.84
CA ARG A 74 -3.86 11.31 -17.42
C ARG A 74 -4.42 12.73 -17.34
N THR A 75 -4.26 13.37 -16.20
CA THR A 75 -4.88 14.68 -15.94
C THR A 75 -4.09 15.87 -16.50
N VAL A 76 -2.77 15.80 -16.55
CA VAL A 76 -1.95 16.84 -17.22
C VAL A 76 -2.20 16.87 -18.74
N THR A 77 -2.64 15.76 -19.33
CA THR A 77 -2.68 15.57 -20.78
C THR A 77 -4.07 15.63 -21.41
N ILE A 78 -5.14 15.31 -20.68
CA ILE A 78 -6.49 15.20 -21.26
C ILE A 78 -7.23 16.55 -21.33
N ASP A 79 -7.06 17.44 -20.35
CA ASP A 79 -7.65 18.78 -20.42
C ASP A 79 -7.03 19.74 -19.38
N PRO A 80 -6.23 20.76 -19.79
CA PRO A 80 -5.68 21.77 -18.88
C PRO A 80 -6.75 22.77 -18.39
N SER A 81 -8.02 22.37 -18.31
CA SER A 81 -9.11 23.18 -17.77
C SER A 81 -9.10 23.17 -16.24
N LEU A 82 -9.49 24.29 -15.62
CA LEU A 82 -9.58 24.40 -14.15
C LEU A 82 -10.50 23.33 -13.55
N GLN A 83 -11.51 22.89 -14.28
CA GLN A 83 -12.42 21.83 -13.85
C GLN A 83 -11.74 20.45 -13.85
N GLY A 84 -10.96 20.13 -14.88
CA GLY A 84 -10.16 18.90 -14.93
C GLY A 84 -9.13 18.83 -13.80
N VAL A 85 -8.45 19.96 -13.53
CA VAL A 85 -7.50 20.08 -12.41
C VAL A 85 -8.21 19.96 -11.04
N ALA A 86 -9.41 20.50 -10.88
CA ALA A 86 -10.18 20.39 -9.64
C ALA A 86 -10.60 18.93 -9.36
N ILE A 87 -11.03 18.19 -10.39
CA ILE A 87 -11.36 16.76 -10.26
C ILE A 87 -10.10 15.95 -9.94
N LEU A 88 -8.97 16.23 -10.59
CA LEU A 88 -7.68 15.62 -10.26
C LEU A 88 -7.32 15.84 -8.79
N ALA A 89 -7.34 17.09 -8.34
CA ALA A 89 -6.97 17.47 -6.99
C ALA A 89 -7.83 16.72 -5.97
N LEU A 90 -9.13 16.56 -6.25
CA LEU A 90 -10.04 15.79 -5.40
C LEU A 90 -9.70 14.30 -5.38
N ILE A 91 -9.43 13.68 -6.52
CA ILE A 91 -9.03 12.25 -6.60
C ILE A 91 -7.72 12.01 -5.84
N VAL A 92 -6.71 12.85 -6.06
CA VAL A 92 -5.41 12.78 -5.37
C VAL A 92 -5.59 12.99 -3.86
N LEU A 93 -6.46 13.91 -3.44
CA LEU A 93 -6.76 14.18 -2.04
C LEU A 93 -7.41 12.97 -1.37
N ILE A 94 -8.47 12.40 -1.97
CA ILE A 94 -9.15 11.20 -1.47
C ILE A 94 -8.16 10.06 -1.33
N ARG A 95 -7.34 9.86 -2.35
CA ARG A 95 -6.31 8.82 -2.37
C ARG A 95 -5.28 9.00 -1.26
N THR A 96 -4.75 10.21 -1.11
CA THR A 96 -3.76 10.51 -0.07
C THR A 96 -4.38 10.29 1.31
N PHE A 97 -5.61 10.75 1.53
CA PHE A 97 -6.32 10.56 2.79
C PHE A 97 -6.55 9.07 3.12
N LEU A 98 -7.07 8.29 2.17
CA LEU A 98 -7.31 6.86 2.36
C LEU A 98 -6.01 6.07 2.55
N SER A 99 -5.00 6.35 1.73
CA SER A 99 -3.69 5.70 1.86
C SER A 99 -3.04 6.00 3.21
N VAL A 100 -3.05 7.26 3.65
CA VAL A 100 -2.50 7.67 4.96
C VAL A 100 -3.30 7.08 6.10
N ALA A 101 -4.64 7.07 6.03
CA ALA A 101 -5.50 6.49 7.05
C ALA A 101 -5.21 5.00 7.26
N LEU A 102 -5.10 4.24 6.16
CA LEU A 102 -4.75 2.81 6.20
C LEU A 102 -3.36 2.58 6.77
N GLN A 103 -2.38 3.40 6.37
CA GLN A 103 -0.99 3.28 6.85
C GLN A 103 -0.89 3.57 8.35
N ILE A 104 -1.57 4.62 8.85
CA ILE A 104 -1.65 4.93 10.28
C ILE A 104 -2.30 3.80 11.07
N GLU A 105 -3.36 3.18 10.53
CA GLU A 105 -4.02 2.04 11.19
C GLU A 105 -3.07 0.83 11.32
N ILE A 106 -2.25 0.58 10.29
CA ILE A 106 -1.21 -0.46 10.31
C ILE A 106 -0.12 -0.12 11.34
N GLU A 107 0.40 1.11 11.34
CA GLU A 107 1.46 1.56 12.25
C GLU A 107 1.04 1.54 13.73
N ARG A 108 -0.20 1.96 14.03
CA ARG A 108 -0.70 2.05 15.42
C ARG A 108 -0.86 0.70 16.11
N GLY A 109 -0.91 -0.41 15.36
CA GLY A 109 -0.92 -1.76 15.93
C GLY A 109 0.43 -2.20 16.52
N TRP A 110 1.52 -1.49 16.28
CA TRP A 110 2.89 -1.91 16.63
C TRP A 110 3.25 -1.71 18.10
N SER A 111 2.84 -0.61 18.75
CA SER A 111 3.53 -0.12 19.96
C SER A 111 3.35 -1.00 21.21
N TRP A 112 2.36 -1.88 21.26
CA TRP A 112 2.00 -2.65 22.46
C TRP A 112 2.98 -3.79 22.83
N ARG A 113 3.94 -4.15 21.96
CA ARG A 113 4.87 -5.29 22.23
C ARG A 113 6.32 -4.93 22.53
N ARG A 114 6.67 -3.64 22.65
CA ARG A 114 8.05 -3.22 22.96
C ARG A 114 8.28 -2.68 24.37
N ARG A 115 7.29 -2.78 25.27
CA ARG A 115 7.47 -2.44 26.70
C ARG A 115 6.80 -3.46 27.63
N ARG A 116 7.35 -4.67 27.68
CA ARG A 116 7.42 -5.38 28.96
C ARG A 116 8.90 -5.60 29.26
N PRO A 117 9.55 -4.72 30.02
CA PRO A 117 10.72 -5.12 30.78
C PRO A 117 10.30 -6.35 31.58
N ALA A 118 11.05 -7.45 31.43
CA ALA A 118 10.88 -8.60 32.30
C ALA A 118 10.95 -8.11 33.76
N ALA A 119 9.94 -8.46 34.56
CA ALA A 119 9.98 -8.20 36.00
C ALA A 119 11.22 -8.91 36.59
N PRO A 120 11.91 -8.32 37.59
CA PRO A 120 13.13 -8.90 38.13
C PRO A 120 12.86 -10.29 38.70
N ASP A 121 13.73 -11.24 38.37
CA ASP A 121 13.78 -12.53 39.05
C ASP A 121 14.13 -12.27 40.53
N HIS A 122 13.18 -12.52 41.42
CA HIS A 122 13.46 -12.69 42.84
C HIS A 122 13.24 -14.17 43.19
N PRO A 123 14.31 -14.97 43.29
CA PRO A 123 14.30 -16.23 44.01
C PRO A 123 14.78 -15.99 45.44
N ASP A 124 13.86 -16.21 46.37
CA ASP A 124 14.00 -16.98 47.60
C ASP A 124 15.11 -16.61 48.59
N ASP A 125 14.64 -15.93 49.65
CA ASP A 125 15.13 -16.02 51.02
C ASP A 125 15.20 -17.49 51.49
N PRO A 126 16.38 -17.97 51.94
CA PRO A 126 16.46 -19.14 52.78
C PRO A 126 17.24 -18.81 54.07
N GLY A 127 16.53 -18.39 55.12
CA GLY A 127 16.90 -18.63 56.52
C GLY A 127 17.61 -17.50 57.26
#